data_AF-A0A343YVI8-F1
#
_entry.id   AF-A0A343YVI8-F1
#
_cell.length_a   1.000
_cell.length_b   1.000
_cell.length_c   1.000
_cell.angle_alpha   90.00
_cell.angle_beta   90.00
_cell.angle_gamma   90.00
#
_symmetry.space_group_name_H-M   'P 1'
#
loop_
_entity.id
_entity.type
_entity.pdbx_description
1 polymer ?
#
loop_
_entity_poly.entity_id
_entity_poly.type
_entity_poly.pdbx_seq_one_letter_code
_entity_poly.pdbx_strand_id
1 'polypeptide(L)'
;MMSIMFLMSILMIFYNHPMSMGANLILQTIMIVILIGPMNYSFWFSYILFLIMIGGMLILFMYMTSIASNEKFKFSINLLIIIMMMFMITYFLNKYFIKEFNFKMMENMFFNQYNFNNFNKYYNLNFQLIY
;
A
#
# COMPACT_ATOMS: atom_id res chain seq x y z
N MET A 1 -2.31 0.47 3.43
CA MET A 1 -2.21 -0.55 2.36
C MET A 1 -0.78 -1.01 2.11
N MET A 2 0.19 -0.11 1.91
CA MET A 2 1.61 -0.50 1.73
C MET A 2 2.17 -1.40 2.84
N SER A 3 1.87 -1.09 4.10
CA SER A 3 2.30 -1.92 5.24
C SER A 3 1.76 -3.35 5.18
N ILE A 4 0.53 -3.53 4.68
CA ILE A 4 -0.12 -4.83 4.53
C ILE A 4 0.51 -5.61 3.38
N MET A 5 0.89 -4.94 2.28
CA MET A 5 1.65 -5.61 1.20
C MET A 5 3.00 -6.12 1.67
N PHE A 6 3.71 -5.32 2.46
CA PHE A 6 5.00 -5.71 2.99
C PHE A 6 4.88 -6.95 3.89
N LEU A 7 3.83 -7.01 4.71
CA LEU A 7 3.49 -8.22 5.47
C LEU A 7 3.23 -9.41 4.54
N MET A 8 2.36 -9.25 3.54
CA MET A 8 2.05 -10.34 2.60
C MET A 8 3.30 -10.87 1.87
N SER A 9 4.26 -10.00 1.52
CA SER A 9 5.53 -10.43 0.94
C SER A 9 6.41 -11.21 1.91
N ILE A 10 6.43 -10.86 3.19
CA ILE A 10 7.18 -11.64 4.21
C ILE A 10 6.53 -13.01 4.40
N LEU A 11 5.19 -13.09 4.36
CA LEU A 11 4.46 -14.35 4.50
C LEU A 11 4.73 -15.34 3.37
N MET A 12 5.09 -14.86 2.17
CA MET A 12 5.50 -15.74 1.05
C MET A 12 6.63 -16.69 1.43
N ILE A 13 7.59 -16.22 2.23
CA ILE A 13 8.79 -16.99 2.59
C ILE A 13 8.41 -18.21 3.45
N PHE A 14 7.29 -18.13 4.17
CA PHE A 14 6.86 -19.18 5.08
C PHE A 14 5.82 -20.14 4.48
N TYR A 15 5.30 -19.86 3.28
CA TYR A 15 4.36 -20.75 2.61
C TYR A 15 5.09 -21.84 1.84
N ASN A 16 4.86 -23.09 2.23
CA ASN A 16 5.46 -24.25 1.55
C ASN A 16 4.60 -24.76 0.39
N HIS A 17 3.28 -24.53 0.43
CA HIS A 17 2.38 -25.08 -0.58
C HIS A 17 2.24 -24.12 -1.77
N PRO A 18 2.43 -24.59 -3.02
CA PRO A 18 2.38 -23.72 -4.22
C PRO A 18 1.02 -23.03 -4.38
N MET A 19 -0.07 -23.72 -4.02
CA MET A 19 -1.42 -23.14 -4.04
C MET A 19 -1.58 -21.95 -3.08
N SER A 20 -1.04 -22.02 -1.85
CA SER A 20 -1.12 -20.89 -0.91
C SER A 20 -0.24 -19.73 -1.34
N MET A 21 0.92 -20.04 -1.95
CA MET A 21 1.80 -19.02 -2.52
C MET A 21 1.11 -18.30 -3.70
N GLY A 22 0.43 -19.04 -4.58
CA GLY A 22 -0.38 -18.50 -5.67
C GLY A 22 -1.57 -17.64 -5.18
N ALA A 23 -2.28 -18.09 -4.15
CA ALA A 23 -3.37 -17.32 -3.56
C ALA A 23 -2.89 -15.99 -2.95
N ASN A 24 -1.75 -16.01 -2.25
CA ASN A 24 -1.15 -14.79 -1.69
C ASN A 24 -0.70 -13.82 -2.80
N LEU A 25 -0.17 -14.34 -3.91
CA LEU A 25 0.22 -13.57 -5.08
C LEU A 25 -0.97 -12.86 -5.73
N ILE A 26 -2.11 -13.53 -5.86
CA ILE A 26 -3.34 -12.93 -6.40
C ILE A 26 -3.85 -11.82 -5.47
N LEU A 27 -3.87 -12.04 -4.16
CA LEU A 27 -4.24 -10.99 -3.20
C LEU A 27 -3.33 -9.76 -3.28
N GLN A 28 -2.02 -9.98 -3.43
CA GLN A 28 -1.06 -8.90 -3.54
C GLN A 28 -1.22 -8.10 -4.85
N THR A 29 -1.49 -8.76 -5.99
CA THR A 29 -1.70 -8.07 -7.27
C THR A 29 -2.98 -7.24 -7.29
N ILE A 30 -4.07 -7.73 -6.69
CA ILE A 30 -5.31 -6.94 -6.51
C ILE A 30 -5.00 -5.66 -5.70
N MET A 31 -4.27 -5.80 -4.60
CA MET A 31 -3.88 -4.65 -3.77
C MET A 31 -3.00 -3.64 -4.54
N ILE A 32 -2.13 -4.09 -5.46
CA ILE A 32 -1.26 -3.22 -6.29
C ILE A 32 -2.10 -2.41 -7.26
N VAL A 33 -3.06 -3.04 -7.92
CA VAL A 33 -3.95 -2.36 -8.87
C VAL A 33 -4.80 -1.30 -8.17
N ILE A 34 -5.27 -1.58 -6.95
CA ILE A 34 -6.02 -0.60 -6.14
C ILE A 34 -5.14 0.60 -5.77
N LEU A 35 -3.83 0.41 -5.52
CA LEU A 35 -2.91 1.50 -5.21
C LEU A 35 -2.53 2.35 -6.42
N ILE A 36 -2.30 1.72 -7.57
CA ILE A 36 -1.87 2.42 -8.79
C ILE A 36 -3.04 3.17 -9.44
N GLY A 37 -4.26 2.64 -9.33
CA GLY A 37 -5.48 3.25 -9.88
C GLY A 37 -5.61 4.76 -9.60
N PRO A 38 -5.61 5.21 -8.34
CA PRO A 38 -5.74 6.63 -8.00
C PRO A 38 -4.47 7.45 -8.23
N MET A 39 -3.31 6.84 -8.52
CA MET A 39 -2.07 7.59 -8.78
C MET A 39 -2.05 8.24 -10.16
N ASN A 40 -2.86 7.75 -11.11
CA ASN A 40 -2.95 8.28 -12.45
C ASN A 40 -4.31 8.92 -12.72
N TYR A 41 -4.35 9.92 -13.60
CA TYR A 41 -5.60 10.57 -14.01
C TYR A 41 -6.60 9.63 -14.71
N SER A 42 -6.13 8.52 -15.29
CA SER A 42 -7.00 7.50 -15.90
C SER A 42 -6.65 6.10 -15.40
N PHE A 43 -7.69 5.29 -15.21
CA PHE A 43 -7.58 3.89 -14.73
C PHE A 43 -7.09 2.91 -15.81
N TRP A 44 -6.81 3.38 -17.03
CA TRP A 44 -6.51 2.51 -18.17
C TRP A 44 -5.22 1.70 -17.94
N PHE A 45 -4.20 2.33 -17.37
CA PHE A 45 -2.94 1.65 -17.05
C PHE A 45 -3.09 0.61 -15.94
N SER A 46 -3.81 0.94 -14.85
CA SER A 46 -4.08 -0.01 -13.76
C SER A 46 -4.91 -1.21 -14.23
N TYR A 47 -5.82 -1.01 -15.17
CA TYR A 47 -6.65 -2.07 -15.75
C TYR A 47 -5.84 -3.05 -16.62
N ILE A 48 -4.95 -2.53 -17.48
CA ILE A 48 -4.07 -3.37 -18.29
C ILE A 48 -3.13 -4.19 -17.39
N LEU A 49 -2.57 -3.57 -16.35
CA LEU A 49 -1.73 -4.26 -15.36
C LEU A 49 -2.48 -5.39 -14.64
N PHE A 50 -3.74 -5.15 -14.27
CA PHE A 50 -4.60 -6.15 -13.63
C PHE A 50 -4.81 -7.37 -14.53
N LEU A 51 -5.19 -7.16 -15.79
CA LEU A 51 -5.48 -8.24 -16.74
C LEU A 51 -4.25 -9.10 -17.03
N ILE A 52 -3.09 -8.49 -17.25
CA ILE A 52 -1.85 -9.21 -17.56
C ILE A 52 -1.40 -10.03 -16.34
N MET A 53 -1.45 -9.45 -15.14
CA MET A 53 -1.04 -10.15 -13.91
C MET A 53 -1.95 -11.33 -13.58
N ILE A 54 -3.26 -11.18 -13.69
CA ILE A 54 -4.21 -12.28 -13.42
C ILE A 54 -4.11 -13.36 -14.49
N GLY A 55 -3.99 -12.99 -15.77
CA GLY A 55 -3.84 -13.95 -16.86
C GLY A 55 -2.61 -14.85 -16.67
N GLY A 56 -1.45 -14.28 -16.33
CA GLY A 56 -0.24 -15.05 -16.05
C GLY A 56 -0.36 -15.95 -14.82
N MET A 57 -1.02 -15.47 -13.76
CA MET A 57 -1.22 -16.25 -12.54
C MET A 57 -2.21 -17.41 -12.70
N LEU A 58 -3.24 -17.26 -13.54
CA LEU A 58 -4.20 -18.34 -13.81
C LEU A 58 -3.55 -19.52 -14.54
N ILE A 59 -2.63 -19.26 -15.49
CA ILE A 59 -1.88 -20.30 -16.19
C ILE A 59 -0.99 -21.08 -15.22
N LEU A 60 -0.27 -20.37 -14.35
CA LEU A 60 0.56 -20.97 -13.29
C LEU A 60 -0.27 -21.78 -12.29
N PHE A 61 -1.46 -21.29 -11.94
CA PHE A 61 -2.39 -22.00 -11.07
C PHE A 61 -2.86 -23.33 -11.69
N MET A 62 -3.30 -23.31 -12.95
CA MET A 62 -3.71 -24.52 -13.68
C MET A 62 -2.56 -25.54 -13.75
N TYR A 63 -1.36 -25.07 -14.04
CA TYR A 63 -0.17 -25.92 -14.09
C TYR A 63 0.09 -26.61 -12.75
N MET A 64 0.14 -25.85 -11.65
CA MET A 64 0.42 -26.42 -10.33
C MET A 64 -0.69 -27.37 -9.83
N THR A 65 -1.96 -27.08 -10.10
CA THR A 65 -3.05 -28.00 -9.74
C THR A 65 -3.02 -29.31 -10.54
N SER A 66 -2.45 -29.31 -11.74
CA SER A 66 -2.33 -30.53 -12.56
C SER A 66 -1.18 -31.45 -12.14
N ILE A 67 -0.20 -30.93 -11.39
CA ILE A 67 1.05 -31.65 -11.06
C ILE A 67 1.14 -32.01 -9.58
N ALA A 68 0.52 -31.23 -8.69
CA ALA A 68 0.59 -31.50 -7.26
C ALA A 68 -0.44 -32.54 -6.81
N SER A 69 0.01 -33.57 -6.09
CA SER A 69 -0.86 -34.38 -5.23
C SER A 69 -1.50 -33.48 -4.16
N ASN A 70 -2.81 -33.63 -3.91
CA ASN A 70 -3.57 -32.90 -2.89
C ASN A 70 -3.08 -33.22 -1.46
N GLU A 71 -1.87 -32.78 -1.10
CA GLU A 71 -1.35 -32.92 0.24
C GLU A 71 -2.15 -32.03 1.20
N LYS A 72 -2.56 -32.62 2.33
CA LYS A 72 -3.37 -31.92 3.33
C LYS A 72 -2.58 -30.73 3.88
N PHE A 73 -3.21 -29.57 3.87
CA PHE A 73 -2.63 -28.34 4.40
C PHE A 73 -2.31 -28.49 5.89
N LYS A 74 -1.02 -28.37 6.27
CA LYS A 74 -0.59 -28.37 7.67
C LYS A 74 -0.36 -26.93 8.14
N PHE A 75 -1.28 -26.40 8.93
CA PHE A 75 -1.09 -25.14 9.63
C PHE A 75 -0.10 -25.33 10.78
N SER A 76 0.90 -24.45 10.89
CA SER A 76 1.76 -24.39 12.08
C SER A 76 1.35 -23.22 12.97
N ILE A 77 1.15 -23.52 14.26
CA ILE A 77 0.79 -22.54 15.29
C ILE A 77 1.88 -21.47 15.44
N ASN A 78 3.15 -21.85 15.27
CA ASN A 78 4.28 -20.93 15.32
C ASN A 78 4.18 -19.85 14.24
N LEU A 79 3.77 -20.21 13.02
CA LEU A 79 3.50 -19.25 11.95
C LEU A 79 2.40 -18.27 12.33
N LEU A 80 1.33 -18.77 12.95
CA LEU A 80 0.21 -17.93 13.38
C LEU A 80 0.63 -16.91 14.43
N ILE A 81 1.47 -17.30 15.39
CA ILE A 81 2.02 -16.37 16.39
C ILE A 81 2.91 -15.31 15.73
N ILE A 82 3.78 -15.69 14.79
CA ILE A 82 4.63 -14.76 14.04
C ILE A 82 3.76 -13.76 13.27
N ILE A 83 2.71 -14.24 12.58
CA ILE A 83 1.76 -13.41 11.85
C ILE A 83 1.11 -12.38 12.78
N MET A 84 0.61 -12.81 13.94
CA MET A 84 -0.05 -11.91 14.90
C MET A 84 0.89 -10.83 15.44
N MET A 85 2.14 -11.19 15.77
CA MET A 85 3.14 -10.22 16.21
C MET A 85 3.45 -9.19 15.11
N MET A 86 3.61 -9.64 13.87
CA MET A 86 3.89 -8.76 12.74
C MET A 86 2.72 -7.80 12.46
N PHE A 87 1.48 -8.25 12.59
CA PHE A 87 0.30 -7.38 12.48
C PHE A 87 0.26 -6.31 13.57
N MET A 88 0.58 -6.66 14.82
CA MET A 88 0.63 -5.68 15.91
C MET A 88 1.70 -4.61 15.65
N ILE A 89 2.91 -5.01 15.24
CA ILE A 89 4.01 -4.09 14.95
C ILE A 89 3.61 -3.10 13.84
N THR A 90 3.07 -3.60 12.73
CA THR A 90 2.67 -2.74 11.62
C THR A 90 1.53 -1.79 11.97
N TYR A 91 0.60 -2.20 12.84
CA TYR A 91 -0.45 -1.32 13.34
C TYR A 91 0.12 -0.13 14.13
N PHE A 92 1.06 -0.40 15.05
CA PHE A 92 1.70 0.66 15.82
C PHE A 92 2.53 1.59 14.94
N LEU A 93 3.31 1.04 14.00
CA LEU A 93 4.10 1.83 13.06
C LEU A 93 3.21 2.74 12.21
N ASN A 94 2.11 2.23 11.67
CA ASN A 94 1.18 3.05 10.88
C ASN A 94 0.63 4.22 11.69
N LYS A 95 0.21 3.98 12.94
CA LYS A 95 -0.31 5.05 13.80
C LYS A 95 0.74 6.13 14.07
N TYR A 96 1.99 5.72 14.27
CA TYR A 96 3.10 6.65 14.46
C TYR A 96 3.35 7.50 13.20
N PHE A 97 3.50 6.86 12.04
CA PHE A 97 3.74 7.57 10.77
C PHE A 97 2.59 8.51 10.39
N ILE A 98 1.34 8.12 10.62
CA ILE A 98 0.18 8.99 10.36
C ILE A 98 0.25 10.23 11.26
N LYS A 99 0.63 10.07 12.54
CA LYS A 99 0.76 11.19 13.46
C LYS A 99 1.85 12.16 13.01
N GLU A 100 3.02 11.65 12.61
CA GLU A 100 4.10 12.49 12.09
C GLU A 100 3.72 13.20 10.79
N PHE A 101 3.08 12.50 9.85
CA PHE A 101 2.63 13.11 8.61
C PHE A 101 1.61 14.23 8.85
N ASN A 102 0.63 13.99 9.73
CA ASN A 102 -0.36 14.98 10.09
C ASN A 102 0.27 16.20 10.77
N PHE A 103 1.26 15.98 11.64
CA PHE A 103 1.99 17.08 12.28
C PHE A 103 2.74 17.93 11.26
N LYS A 104 3.45 17.29 10.32
CA LYS A 104 4.21 17.98 9.25
C LYS A 104 3.29 18.71 8.26
N MET A 105 2.13 18.14 7.95
CA MET A 105 1.10 18.80 7.15
C MET A 105 0.57 20.06 7.85
N MET A 106 0.32 19.96 9.16
CA MET A 106 -0.14 21.09 9.95
C MET A 106 0.91 22.22 9.98
N GLU A 107 2.18 21.88 10.16
CA GLU A 107 3.29 22.83 10.11
C GLU A 107 3.42 23.53 8.74
N ASN A 108 3.30 22.78 7.64
CA ASN A 108 3.29 23.33 6.28
C ASN A 108 2.10 24.27 6.03
N MET A 109 0.91 23.94 6.55
CA MET A 109 -0.25 24.82 6.45
C MET A 109 -0.03 26.13 7.21
N PHE A 110 0.51 26.07 8.42
CA PHE A 110 0.85 27.27 9.18
C PHE A 110 1.90 28.12 8.45
N PHE A 111 2.94 27.51 7.89
CA PHE A 111 3.98 28.22 7.13
C PHE A 111 3.42 28.89 5.87
N ASN A 112 2.58 28.18 5.11
CA ASN A 112 1.93 28.74 3.91
C ASN A 112 0.99 29.90 4.26
N GLN A 113 0.23 29.79 5.36
CA GLN A 113 -0.65 30.87 5.81
C GLN A 113 0.15 32.09 6.26
N TYR A 114 1.29 31.90 6.92
CA TYR A 114 2.18 32.98 7.31
C TYR A 114 2.77 33.70 6.09
N ASN A 115 3.22 32.93 5.09
CA ASN A 115 3.71 33.49 3.83
C ASN A 115 2.62 34.24 3.07
N PHE A 116 1.41 33.68 2.94
CA PHE A 116 0.27 34.37 2.32
C PHE A 116 -0.07 35.69 3.03
N ASN A 117 -0.05 35.70 4.36
CA ASN A 117 -0.32 36.91 5.15
C ASN A 117 0.77 37.96 4.96
N ASN A 118 2.03 37.56 4.83
CA ASN A 118 3.13 38.47 4.51
C ASN A 118 3.01 39.02 3.08
N PHE A 119 2.69 38.19 2.08
CA PHE A 119 2.41 38.66 0.72
C PHE A 119 1.26 39.67 0.70
N ASN A 120 0.15 39.38 1.38
CA ASN A 120 -0.98 40.30 1.49
C ASN A 120 -0.60 41.62 2.18
N LYS A 121 0.29 41.58 3.17
CA LYS A 121 0.87 42.79 3.77
C LYS A 121 1.67 43.61 2.77
N TYR A 122 2.53 42.99 1.95
CA TYR A 122 3.30 43.69 0.93
C TYR A 122 2.41 44.30 -0.15
N TYR A 123 1.39 43.58 -0.62
CA TYR A 123 0.41 44.13 -1.56
C TYR A 123 -0.34 45.32 -0.96
N ASN A 124 -0.82 45.22 0.28
CA ASN A 124 -1.51 46.34 0.94
C ASN A 124 -0.59 47.54 1.24
N LEU A 125 0.68 47.31 1.55
CA LEU A 125 1.70 48.37 1.71
C LEU A 125 1.89 49.15 0.41
N ASN A 126 1.96 48.46 -0.73
CA ASN A 126 2.08 49.11 -2.03
C ASN A 126 0.85 49.98 -2.35
N PHE A 127 -0.37 49.56 -1.98
CA PHE A 127 -1.57 50.38 -2.17
C PHE A 127 -1.63 51.60 -1.25
N GLN A 128 -1.05 51.54 -0.04
CA GLN A 128 -0.97 52.69 0.86
C GLN A 128 0.03 53.76 0.41
N LEU A 129 1.05 53.40 -0.37
CA LEU A 129 2.04 54.35 -0.91
C LEU A 129 1.55 55.10 -2.16
N ILE A 130 0.40 54.70 -2.72
CA ILE A 130 -0.18 55.27 -3.96
C ILE A 130 -1.19 56.40 -3.64
N TYR A 131 -1.53 56.62 -2.37
CA TYR A 131 -2.33 57.75 -1.89
C TYR A 131 -1.48 58.68 -1.00
#